data_AF-A0A9W4D282-F1
#
_entry.id   AF-A0A9W4D282-F1
#
_cell.length_a   1.000
_cell.length_b   1.000
_cell.length_c   1.000
_cell.angle_alpha   90.00
_cell.angle_beta   90.00
_cell.angle_gamma   90.00
#
_symmetry.space_group_name_H-M   'P 1'
#
loop_
_entity.id
_entity.type
_entity.pdbx_description
1 polymer ?
#
loop_
_entity_poly.entity_id
_entity_poly.type
_entity_poly.pdbx_seq_one_letter_code
_entity_poly.pdbx_strand_id
1 'polypeptide(L)'
;MCFDLPNITVFTCQEQEGFIVLKLDLLNEGITCPHCQNYTDHIHQTRSMLIRDLSICGQGVYLHLPRRQFYCAGCKKYPTEPLEFVEKRRNYTIRYNESQGQRGFCGYVGRI
;
A
#
# COMPACT_ATOMS: atom_id res chain seq x y z
N MET A 1 13.26 8.32 12.63
CA MET A 1 12.21 8.79 11.69
C MET A 1 11.09 7.79 11.75
N CYS A 2 9.98 8.17 12.36
CA CYS A 2 8.88 7.26 12.69
C CYS A 2 8.01 6.98 11.46
N PHE A 3 7.43 5.78 11.43
CA PHE A 3 6.72 5.18 10.32
C PHE A 3 5.25 5.63 10.36
N ASP A 4 4.99 6.92 10.14
CA ASP A 4 3.63 7.47 10.22
C ASP A 4 2.85 7.16 8.93
N LEU A 5 2.24 5.97 8.87
CA LEU A 5 1.20 5.64 7.89
C LEU A 5 -0.17 5.68 8.61
N PRO A 6 -1.06 6.64 8.29
CA PRO A 6 -2.36 6.73 8.94
C PRO A 6 -3.22 5.49 8.65
N ASN A 7 -3.98 5.05 9.66
CA ASN A 7 -4.94 3.92 9.59
C ASN A 7 -4.33 2.53 9.32
N ILE A 8 -3.06 2.33 9.66
CA ILE A 8 -2.37 1.04 9.54
C ILE A 8 -1.82 0.62 10.92
N THR A 9 -2.04 -0.64 11.29
CA THR A 9 -1.28 -1.30 12.35
C THR A 9 -0.25 -2.22 11.74
N VAL A 10 1.04 -1.95 11.98
CA VAL A 10 2.12 -2.89 11.67
C VAL A 10 2.07 -4.01 12.70
N PHE A 11 1.77 -5.23 12.26
CA PHE A 11 1.61 -6.37 13.18
C PHE A 11 2.92 -7.14 13.38
N THR A 12 3.73 -7.29 12.33
CA THR A 12 4.96 -8.09 12.43
C THR A 12 5.99 -7.67 11.39
N CYS A 13 7.26 -7.57 11.82
CA CYS A 13 8.42 -7.46 10.95
C CYS A 13 9.01 -8.87 10.75
N GLN A 14 9.19 -9.29 9.49
CA GLN A 14 9.88 -10.53 9.15
C GLN A 14 11.05 -10.20 8.24
N GLU A 15 12.25 -10.58 8.65
CA GLU A 15 13.43 -10.49 7.80
C GLU A 15 13.54 -11.78 6.96
N GLN A 16 13.70 -11.64 5.65
CA GLN A 16 13.91 -12.76 4.72
C GLN A 16 15.02 -12.39 3.75
N GLU A 17 16.06 -13.22 3.62
CA GLU A 17 17.09 -13.19 2.56
C GLU A 17 17.39 -11.80 1.94
N GLY A 18 17.78 -10.83 2.75
CA GLY A 18 18.21 -9.50 2.29
C GLY A 18 17.10 -8.45 2.10
N PHE A 19 15.86 -8.77 2.46
CA PHE A 19 14.74 -7.83 2.48
C PHE A 19 13.89 -7.98 3.75
N ILE A 20 13.20 -6.91 4.11
CA ILE A 20 12.30 -6.83 5.26
C ILE A 20 10.87 -6.87 4.74
N VAL A 21 10.06 -7.77 5.28
CA VAL A 21 8.62 -7.83 5.03
C VAL A 21 7.87 -7.35 6.27
N LEU A 22 7.13 -6.26 6.11
CA LEU A 22 6.23 -5.74 7.14
C LEU A 22 4.81 -6.25 6.85
N LYS A 23 4.27 -7.08 7.73
CA LYS A 23 2.88 -7.52 7.66
C LYS A 23 1.98 -6.47 8.31
N LEU A 24 1.02 -5.99 7.54
CA LEU A 24 0.11 -4.93 7.95
C LEU A 24 -1.32 -5.44 7.92
N ASP A 25 -2.10 -4.99 8.90
CA ASP A 25 -3.55 -5.13 8.90
C ASP A 25 -4.21 -3.75 8.78
N LEU A 26 -5.36 -3.75 8.12
CA LEU A 26 -6.18 -2.56 7.91
C LEU A 26 -7.18 -2.44 9.06
N LEU A 27 -7.14 -1.30 9.75
CA LEU A 27 -7.98 -1.05 10.94
C LEU A 27 -9.44 -0.76 10.60
N ASN A 28 -9.71 -0.32 9.37
CA ASN A 28 -11.08 0.03 8.98
C ASN A 28 -11.98 -1.22 9.01
N GLU A 29 -13.19 -1.09 9.53
CA GLU A 29 -14.18 -2.19 9.49
C GLU A 29 -14.88 -2.26 8.12
N GLY A 30 -14.95 -1.13 7.42
CA GLY A 30 -15.63 -1.00 6.13
C GLY A 30 -15.20 0.24 5.38
N ILE A 31 -15.91 0.54 4.28
CA ILE A 31 -15.61 1.68 3.41
C ILE A 31 -16.86 2.45 3.02
N THR A 32 -16.68 3.75 2.77
CA THR A 32 -17.66 4.55 2.05
C THR A 32 -17.53 4.28 0.56
N CYS A 33 -18.60 3.81 -0.09
CA CYS A 33 -18.57 3.45 -1.50
C CYS A 33 -18.20 4.67 -2.37
N PRO A 34 -17.12 4.62 -3.16
CA PRO A 34 -16.71 5.75 -4.01
C PRO A 34 -17.67 6.03 -5.17
N HIS A 35 -18.64 5.14 -5.44
CA HIS A 35 -19.61 5.30 -6.52
C HIS A 35 -20.92 5.95 -6.09
N CYS A 36 -21.39 5.68 -4.87
CA CYS A 36 -22.71 6.11 -4.40
C CYS A 36 -22.72 6.66 -2.98
N GLN A 37 -21.56 6.74 -2.33
CA GLN A 37 -21.35 7.29 -0.99
C GLN A 37 -22.04 6.54 0.15
N ASN A 38 -22.69 5.40 -0.11
CA ASN A 38 -23.20 4.52 0.94
C ASN A 38 -22.04 3.78 1.62
N TYR A 39 -22.07 3.74 2.95
CA TYR A 39 -21.16 2.93 3.75
C TYR A 39 -21.44 1.43 3.56
N THR A 40 -20.39 0.61 3.57
CA THR A 40 -20.48 -0.85 3.55
C THR A 40 -19.28 -1.50 4.23
N ASP A 41 -19.55 -2.46 5.07
CA ASP A 41 -18.62 -3.37 5.77
C ASP A 41 -18.70 -4.80 5.20
N HIS A 42 -19.55 -5.04 4.20
CA HIS A 42 -19.77 -6.36 3.62
C HIS A 42 -18.62 -6.74 2.68
N ILE A 43 -17.64 -7.46 3.23
CA ILE A 43 -16.49 -7.97 2.48
C ILE A 43 -16.95 -9.05 1.49
N HIS A 44 -16.73 -8.80 0.20
CA HIS A 44 -16.98 -9.78 -0.87
C HIS A 44 -15.78 -10.69 -1.09
N GLN A 45 -14.57 -10.11 -1.14
CA GLN A 45 -13.34 -10.84 -1.37
C GLN A 45 -12.17 -10.14 -0.71
N THR A 46 -11.24 -10.93 -0.17
CA THR A 46 -9.93 -10.44 0.29
C THR A 46 -8.84 -11.20 -0.44
N ARG A 47 -7.85 -10.48 -0.97
CA ARG A 47 -6.62 -11.07 -1.53
C ARG A 47 -5.42 -10.48 -0.83
N SER A 48 -4.28 -11.15 -0.80
CA SER A 48 -3.03 -10.54 -0.33
C SER A 48 -2.39 -9.68 -1.43
N MET A 49 -1.66 -8.66 -1.00
CA MET A 49 -0.85 -7.83 -1.88
C MET A 49 0.51 -7.56 -1.24
N LEU A 50 1.56 -7.55 -2.06
CA LEU A 50 2.91 -7.17 -1.68
C LEU A 50 3.27 -5.85 -2.35
N ILE A 51 3.72 -4.87 -1.56
CA ILE A 51 3.96 -3.48 -2.01
C ILE A 51 5.38 -3.09 -1.65
N ARG A 52 6.16 -2.63 -2.63
CA ARG A 52 7.52 -2.13 -2.41
C ARG A 52 7.48 -0.79 -1.67
N ASP A 53 8.34 -0.65 -0.68
CA ASP A 53 8.45 0.57 0.12
C ASP A 53 9.92 1.02 0.26
N LEU A 54 10.12 2.14 0.94
CA LEU A 54 11.43 2.68 1.25
C LEU A 54 12.29 1.68 2.01
N SER A 55 13.55 1.58 1.60
CA SER A 55 14.53 0.74 2.27
C SER A 55 14.74 1.17 3.73
N ILE A 56 14.83 0.20 4.62
CA ILE A 56 15.23 0.37 6.03
C ILE A 56 16.63 -0.23 6.15
N CYS A 57 17.57 0.52 6.71
CA CYS A 57 18.95 0.07 6.93
C CYS A 57 19.64 -0.50 5.67
N GLY A 58 19.32 0.05 4.49
CA GLY A 58 19.87 -0.41 3.21
C GLY A 58 19.22 -1.67 2.64
N GLN A 59 18.34 -2.35 3.38
CA GLN A 59 17.59 -3.51 2.91
C GLN A 59 16.31 -3.08 2.21
N GLY A 60 15.91 -3.80 1.17
CA GLY A 60 14.62 -3.58 0.51
C GLY A 60 13.47 -3.88 1.46
N VAL A 61 12.42 -3.05 1.47
CA VAL A 61 11.24 -3.27 2.32
C VAL A 61 10.02 -3.55 1.47
N TYR A 62 9.24 -4.53 1.88
CA TYR A 62 7.96 -4.87 1.28
C TYR A 62 6.86 -4.88 2.34
N LEU A 63 5.72 -4.28 2.02
CA LEU A 63 4.52 -4.31 2.84
C LEU A 63 3.63 -5.43 2.34
N HIS A 64 3.26 -6.35 3.23
CA HIS A 64 2.32 -7.44 2.94
C HIS A 64 1.00 -7.16 3.66
N LEU A 65 -0.07 -6.94 2.91
CA LEU A 65 -1.35 -6.50 3.46
C LEU A 65 -2.56 -7.07 2.69
N PRO A 66 -3.74 -7.13 3.33
CA PRO A 66 -4.95 -7.51 2.64
C PRO A 66 -5.42 -6.40 1.67
N ARG A 67 -5.86 -6.81 0.50
CA ARG A 67 -6.59 -6.01 -0.48
C ARG A 67 -8.05 -6.45 -0.46
N ARG A 68 -8.85 -5.71 0.31
CA ARG A 68 -10.27 -6.01 0.53
C ARG A 68 -11.15 -5.39 -0.56
N GLN A 69 -12.09 -6.17 -1.05
CA GLN A 69 -13.16 -5.73 -1.95
C GLN A 69 -14.49 -5.93 -1.22
N PHE A 70 -15.29 -4.88 -1.21
CA PHE A 70 -16.58 -4.84 -0.53
C PHE A 70 -17.71 -4.92 -1.55
N TYR A 71 -18.84 -5.50 -1.16
CA TYR A 71 -20.07 -5.46 -1.95
C TYR A 71 -20.95 -4.29 -1.47
N CYS A 72 -21.21 -3.32 -2.33
CA CYS A 72 -22.09 -2.21 -2.01
C CYS A 72 -23.54 -2.51 -2.44
N ALA A 73 -24.45 -2.68 -1.47
CA ALA A 73 -25.87 -2.91 -1.75
C ALA A 73 -26.55 -1.74 -2.48
N GLY A 74 -26.10 -0.50 -2.26
CA GLY A 74 -26.69 0.70 -2.85
C GLY A 74 -26.56 0.78 -4.36
N CYS A 75 -25.36 0.51 -4.90
CA CYS A 75 -25.10 0.56 -6.34
C CYS A 75 -24.83 -0.80 -6.97
N LYS A 76 -24.85 -1.88 -6.16
CA LYS A 76 -24.56 -3.27 -6.56
C LYS A 76 -23.16 -3.46 -7.16
N LYS A 77 -22.22 -2.56 -6.85
CA LYS A 77 -20.82 -2.61 -7.31
C LYS A 77 -19.90 -3.16 -6.23
N TYR A 78 -18.67 -3.47 -6.63
CA TYR A 78 -17.64 -4.07 -5.79
C TYR A 78 -16.45 -3.14 -5.55
N PRO A 79 -16.61 -2.04 -4.82
CA PRO A 79 -15.49 -1.14 -4.53
C PRO A 79 -14.37 -1.85 -3.77
N THR A 80 -13.13 -1.58 -4.19
CA THR A 80 -11.93 -1.98 -3.43
C THR A 80 -11.64 -0.93 -2.39
N GLU A 81 -11.22 -1.35 -1.21
CA GLU A 81 -10.77 -0.44 -0.18
C GLU A 81 -9.62 0.44 -0.67
N PRO A 82 -9.73 1.78 -0.52
CA PRO A 82 -8.65 2.68 -0.87
C PRO A 82 -7.49 2.52 0.12
N LEU A 83 -6.28 2.53 -0.41
CA LEU A 83 -5.05 2.60 0.37
C LEU A 83 -4.44 3.99 0.10
N GLU A 84 -4.42 4.86 1.11
CA GLU A 84 -3.99 6.26 0.93
C GLU A 84 -2.53 6.40 0.52
N PHE A 85 -1.70 5.42 0.90
CA PHE A 85 -0.26 5.40 0.65
C PHE A 85 0.13 4.70 -0.67
N VAL A 86 -0.86 4.24 -1.47
CA VAL A 86 -0.64 3.48 -2.71
C VAL A 86 -1.55 3.98 -3.82
N GLU A 87 -0.96 4.41 -4.93
CA GLU A 87 -1.72 4.75 -6.13
C GLU A 87 -2.44 3.53 -6.72
N LYS A 88 -3.60 3.78 -7.35
CA LYS A 88 -4.34 2.73 -8.06
C LYS A 88 -3.44 2.02 -9.07
N ARG A 89 -3.46 0.68 -9.03
CA ARG A 89 -2.71 -0.22 -9.94
C ARG A 89 -1.18 -0.19 -9.77
N ARG A 90 -0.66 0.41 -8.70
CA ARG A 90 0.77 0.33 -8.37
C ARG A 90 1.04 -0.74 -7.32
N ASN A 91 2.25 -1.26 -7.32
CA ASN A 91 2.79 -2.20 -6.33
C ASN A 91 3.93 -1.56 -5.53
N TYR A 92 3.91 -0.24 -5.37
CA TYR A 92 4.84 0.52 -4.53
C TYR A 92 4.12 1.68 -3.85
N THR A 93 4.66 2.15 -2.72
CA THR A 93 4.13 3.30 -1.99
C THR A 93 4.39 4.62 -2.74
N ILE A 94 3.54 5.62 -2.52
CA ILE A 94 3.72 6.97 -3.10
C ILE A 94 5.09 7.54 -2.71
N ARG A 95 5.45 7.44 -1.42
CA ARG A 95 6.76 7.89 -0.91
C ARG A 95 7.94 7.16 -1.55
N TYR A 96 7.80 5.87 -1.89
CA TYR A 96 8.84 5.15 -2.61
C TYR A 96 9.05 5.78 -3.99
N ASN A 97 7.97 6.04 -4.74
CA ASN A 97 8.03 6.68 -6.05
C ASN A 97 8.70 8.06 -6.00
N GLU A 98 8.30 8.89 -5.05
CA GLU A 98 8.86 10.24 -4.84
C GLU A 98 10.37 10.19 -4.53
N SER A 99 10.80 9.23 -3.70
CA SER A 99 12.23 9.03 -3.39
C SER A 99 13.08 8.64 -4.61
N GLN A 100 12.50 7.98 -5.62
CA GLN A 100 13.22 7.67 -6.86
C GLN A 100 13.36 8.91 -7.74
N GLY A 101 12.35 9.79 -7.76
CA GLY A 101 12.40 11.04 -8.52
C GLY A 101 13.50 12.00 -8.05
N GLN A 102 13.82 12.01 -6.75
CA GLN A 102 14.92 12.83 -6.19
C GLN A 102 16.32 12.27 -6.48
N ARG A 103 16.43 10.98 -6.87
CA ARG A 103 17.69 10.38 -7.33
C ARG A 103 18.02 10.70 -8.80
N GLY A 104 17.13 11.37 -9.52
CA GLY A 104 17.29 11.76 -10.93
C GLY A 104 18.28 12.90 -11.21
N PHE A 105 18.92 13.49 -10.20
CA PHE A 105 19.97 14.52 -10.35
C PHE A 105 21.34 14.03 -9.85
N CYS A 106 21.70 12.78 -10.12
CA CYS A 106 23.08 12.32 -9.99
C CYS A 106 23.46 11.45 -11.20
N GLY A 107 24.04 12.10 -12.22
CA GLY A 107 25.02 11.47 -13.12
C GLY A 107 24.51 10.67 -14.32
N TYR A 108 23.80 11.30 -15.25
CA TYR A 108 23.97 10.94 -16.67
C TYR A 108 25.07 11.84 -17.26
N VAL A 109 26.33 11.52 -16.97
CA VAL A 109 27.46 11.99 -17.78
C VAL A 109 27.56 11.05 -18.98
N GLY A 110 26.91 11.42 -20.08
CA GLY A 110 27.20 10.84 -21.39
C GLY A 110 28.50 11.43 -21.94
N ARG A 111 29.60 10.70 -21.80
CA ARG A 111 30.68 10.60 -22.82
C ARG A 111 30.32 9.36 -23.64
N ILE A 112 30.42 9.29 -24.97
CA ILE A 112 31.40 9.81 -25.94
C ILE A 112 30.63 10.20 -27.20
#